data_AF-A0A8H2E3S4-F1
#
_entry.id   AF-A0A8H2E3S4-F1
#
_cell.length_a   1.000
_cell.length_b   1.000
_cell.length_c   1.000
_cell.angle_alpha   90.00
_cell.angle_beta   90.00
_cell.angle_gamma   90.00
#
_symmetry.space_group_name_H-M   'P 1'
#
loop_
_entity.id
_entity.type
_entity.pdbx_description
1 polymer ?
#
loop_
_entity_poly.entity_id
_entity_poly.type
_entity_poly.pdbx_seq_one_letter_code
_entity_poly.pdbx_strand_id
1 'polypeptide(L)'
;MSKKTEDEYITLLNPSQDYLVQNVFHQELTEERKIRLAEAKRYHADYLSKYTKKEFWDVFGVGNGQDWSALRDIVRAVHLAYINEHEREPFNARIPNEDLARMLDAIATQKVFRELSRNPQPLEAYSYWLLRNHIEGQRRTKPSRSLGDVVTSQPAFGNIPP
;
A
#
# COMPACT_ATOMS: atom_id res chain seq x y z
N MET A 1 19.40 1.02 0.57
CA MET A 1 18.63 -0.09 1.18
C MET A 1 18.57 -1.22 0.17
N SER A 2 18.97 -2.44 0.55
CA SER A 2 18.89 -3.61 -0.33
C SER A 2 17.43 -3.95 -0.65
N LYS A 3 17.16 -4.48 -1.86
CA LYS A 3 15.84 -5.04 -2.20
C LYS A 3 15.72 -6.42 -1.56
N LYS A 4 14.75 -6.62 -0.67
CA LYS A 4 14.40 -7.94 -0.12
C LYS A 4 13.69 -8.80 -1.18
N THR A 5 13.85 -10.11 -1.10
CA THR A 5 13.12 -11.11 -1.91
C THR A 5 11.70 -11.34 -1.36
N GLU A 6 10.85 -12.01 -2.14
CA GLU A 6 9.45 -12.30 -1.74
C GLU A 6 9.39 -13.21 -0.50
N ASP A 7 10.18 -14.28 -0.49
CA ASP A 7 10.27 -15.20 0.65
C ASP A 7 10.68 -14.46 1.93
N GLU A 8 11.68 -13.58 1.83
CA GLU A 8 12.12 -12.75 2.96
C GLU A 8 11.00 -11.85 3.48
N TYR A 9 10.11 -11.33 2.63
CA TYR A 9 8.95 -10.58 3.10
C TYR A 9 7.95 -11.47 3.82
N ILE A 10 7.62 -12.63 3.26
CA ILE A 10 6.63 -13.55 3.82
C ILE A 10 7.06 -14.01 5.22
N THR A 11 8.37 -14.21 5.48
CA THR A 11 8.86 -14.55 6.82
C THR A 11 8.58 -13.50 7.90
N LEU A 12 8.21 -12.26 7.53
CA LEU A 12 7.87 -11.19 8.47
C LEU A 12 6.45 -11.31 9.03
N LEU A 13 5.61 -12.18 8.45
CA LEU A 13 4.21 -12.33 8.85
C LEU A 13 4.08 -12.95 10.24
N ASN A 14 3.34 -12.28 11.11
CA ASN A 14 2.97 -12.77 12.44
C ASN A 14 1.55 -12.31 12.78
N PRO A 15 0.53 -13.18 12.61
CA PRO A 15 0.61 -14.63 12.37
C PRO A 15 1.13 -15.02 10.97
N SER A 16 1.59 -16.27 10.82
CA SER A 16 2.23 -16.80 9.60
C SER A 16 1.29 -16.84 8.40
N GLN A 17 1.84 -17.00 7.19
CA GLN A 17 1.05 -17.16 5.96
C GLN A 17 0.02 -18.29 6.06
N ASP A 18 0.43 -19.49 6.48
CA ASP A 18 -0.49 -20.65 6.59
C ASP A 18 -1.71 -20.34 7.45
N TYR A 19 -1.50 -19.63 8.57
CA TYR A 19 -2.59 -19.19 9.41
C TYR A 19 -3.52 -18.22 8.68
N LEU A 20 -2.96 -17.22 7.97
CA LEU A 20 -3.75 -16.25 7.21
C LEU A 20 -4.58 -16.91 6.10
N VAL A 21 -3.99 -17.89 5.40
CA VAL A 21 -4.68 -18.69 4.38
C VAL A 21 -5.88 -19.39 5.00
N GLN A 22 -5.65 -20.16 6.06
CA GLN A 22 -6.67 -20.99 6.69
C GLN A 22 -7.78 -20.19 7.37
N ASN A 23 -7.46 -19.00 7.91
CA ASN A 23 -8.34 -18.29 8.84
C ASN A 23 -8.83 -16.93 8.37
N VAL A 24 -8.30 -16.38 7.26
CA VAL A 24 -8.64 -15.01 6.84
C VAL A 24 -8.94 -14.93 5.36
N PHE A 25 -8.03 -15.43 4.53
CA PHE A 25 -8.05 -15.26 3.08
C PHE A 25 -9.26 -15.92 2.42
N HIS A 26 -9.68 -17.09 2.87
CA HIS A 26 -10.83 -17.80 2.31
C HIS A 26 -12.17 -17.51 3.02
N GLN A 27 -12.19 -16.63 4.03
CA GLN A 27 -13.43 -16.36 4.75
C GLN A 27 -14.44 -15.56 3.92
N GLU A 28 -15.71 -15.95 4.02
CA GLU A 28 -16.83 -15.24 3.40
C GLU A 28 -17.02 -13.83 3.98
N LEU A 29 -17.35 -12.89 3.10
CA LEU A 29 -17.55 -11.50 3.49
C LEU A 29 -18.97 -11.29 4.03
N THR A 30 -19.09 -11.24 5.35
CA THR A 30 -20.37 -10.98 6.04
C THR A 30 -20.88 -9.55 5.79
N GLU A 31 -22.19 -9.34 5.94
CA GLU A 31 -22.79 -8.00 5.81
C GLU A 31 -22.22 -7.00 6.81
N GLU A 32 -21.94 -7.44 8.05
CA GLU A 32 -21.28 -6.60 9.04
C GLU A 32 -19.90 -6.13 8.57
N ARG A 33 -19.10 -7.03 7.97
CA ARG A 33 -17.80 -6.66 7.37
C ARG A 33 -17.97 -5.65 6.24
N LYS A 34 -19.00 -5.79 5.40
CA LYS A 34 -19.30 -4.83 4.32
C LYS A 34 -19.66 -3.45 4.86
N ILE A 35 -20.47 -3.39 5.92
CA ILE A 35 -20.84 -2.14 6.60
C ILE A 35 -19.60 -1.48 7.19
N ARG A 36 -18.80 -2.23 7.97
CA ARG A 36 -17.54 -1.73 8.54
C ARG A 36 -16.59 -1.22 7.46
N LEU A 37 -16.49 -1.91 6.32
CA LEU A 37 -15.69 -1.46 5.17
C LEU A 37 -16.21 -0.12 4.60
N ALA A 38 -17.52 0.06 4.51
CA ALA A 38 -18.12 1.31 4.03
C ALA A 38 -17.88 2.48 5.00
N GLU A 39 -18.03 2.23 6.30
CA GLU A 39 -17.74 3.21 7.36
C GLU A 39 -16.26 3.61 7.37
N ALA A 40 -15.37 2.63 7.25
CA ALA A 40 -13.93 2.86 7.13
C ALA A 40 -13.62 3.75 5.92
N LYS A 41 -14.18 3.44 4.74
CA LYS A 41 -14.00 4.23 3.50
C LYS A 41 -14.38 5.70 3.66
N ARG A 42 -15.53 5.95 4.30
CA ARG A 42 -16.01 7.30 4.60
C ARG A 42 -15.04 8.01 5.53
N TYR A 43 -14.59 7.34 6.59
CA TYR A 43 -13.71 7.92 7.60
C TYR A 43 -12.40 8.50 7.03
N HIS A 44 -11.74 7.91 6.04
CA HIS A 44 -10.58 8.63 5.44
C HIS A 44 -10.90 9.69 4.44
N ALA A 45 -11.89 9.47 3.58
CA ALA A 45 -12.23 10.46 2.59
C ALA A 45 -12.44 11.81 3.30
N ASP A 46 -13.14 11.75 4.43
CA ASP A 46 -13.51 12.92 5.20
C ASP A 46 -12.40 13.40 6.15
N TYR A 47 -11.61 12.49 6.74
CA TYR A 47 -10.64 12.84 7.80
C TYR A 47 -9.18 12.59 7.41
N LEU A 48 -8.77 11.35 7.15
CA LEU A 48 -7.35 11.00 7.02
C LEU A 48 -6.68 11.45 5.70
N SER A 49 -7.43 11.65 4.63
CA SER A 49 -6.89 12.09 3.32
C SER A 49 -6.19 13.46 3.37
N LYS A 50 -6.55 14.27 4.38
CA LYS A 50 -6.11 15.65 4.58
C LYS A 50 -4.81 15.77 5.38
N TYR A 51 -4.35 14.70 6.04
CA TYR A 51 -3.18 14.75 6.91
C TYR A 51 -1.86 14.50 6.16
N THR A 52 -0.80 15.21 6.55
CA THR A 52 0.57 14.95 6.11
C THR A 52 1.13 13.68 6.76
N LYS A 53 2.25 13.18 6.24
CA LYS A 53 2.92 11.99 6.79
C LYS A 53 3.35 12.16 8.26
N LYS A 54 3.82 13.35 8.63
CA LYS A 54 4.27 13.63 9.99
C LYS A 54 3.09 13.70 10.97
N GLU A 55 2.04 14.42 10.59
CA GLU A 55 0.81 14.51 11.39
C GLU A 55 0.18 13.13 11.61
N PHE A 56 0.31 12.23 10.62
CA PHE A 56 -0.10 10.84 10.78
C PHE A 56 0.73 10.11 11.86
N TRP A 57 2.07 10.22 11.84
CA TRP A 57 2.92 9.54 12.84
C TRP A 57 2.54 9.96 14.26
N ASP A 58 2.27 11.25 14.44
CA ASP A 58 1.91 11.81 15.73
C ASP A 58 0.52 11.30 16.19
N VAL A 59 -0.45 11.15 15.28
CA VAL A 59 -1.80 10.65 15.58
C VAL A 59 -1.80 9.18 16.00
N PHE A 60 -0.99 8.35 15.33
CA PHE A 60 -0.95 6.89 15.56
C PHE A 60 0.14 6.43 16.53
N GLY A 61 0.94 7.37 17.06
CA GLY A 61 2.02 7.06 18.00
C GLY A 61 3.19 6.32 17.39
N VAL A 62 3.49 6.55 16.11
CA VAL A 62 4.68 5.98 15.45
C VAL A 62 5.87 6.84 15.82
N GLY A 63 6.70 6.35 16.75
CA GLY A 63 7.73 7.15 17.42
C GLY A 63 8.88 7.60 16.53
N ASN A 64 9.17 6.91 15.43
CA ASN A 64 10.24 7.26 14.50
C ASN A 64 10.08 6.61 13.09
N GLY A 65 11.03 6.90 12.19
CA GLY A 65 11.02 6.38 10.82
C GLY A 65 11.37 4.90 10.64
N GLN A 66 11.98 4.24 11.62
CA GLN A 66 12.26 2.79 11.58
C GLN A 66 10.97 1.99 11.82
N ASP A 67 10.19 2.39 12.81
CA ASP A 67 8.88 1.79 13.12
C ASP A 67 7.96 1.89 11.89
N TRP A 68 8.02 3.03 11.21
CA TRP A 68 7.32 3.23 9.94
C TRP A 68 7.72 2.23 8.84
N SER A 69 9.02 1.90 8.72
CA SER A 69 9.48 0.96 7.70
C SER A 69 9.02 -0.46 7.98
N ALA A 70 8.99 -0.87 9.26
CA ALA A 70 8.52 -2.18 9.67
C ALA A 70 7.03 -2.38 9.32
N LEU A 71 6.19 -1.38 9.60
CA LEU A 71 4.76 -1.40 9.25
C LEU A 71 4.56 -1.60 7.74
N ARG A 72 5.35 -0.92 6.91
CA ARG A 72 5.28 -1.06 5.44
C ARG A 72 5.69 -2.44 4.94
N ASP A 73 6.77 -3.00 5.48
CA ASP A 73 7.26 -4.31 5.06
C ASP A 73 6.22 -5.41 5.36
N ILE A 74 5.53 -5.31 6.48
CA ILE A 74 4.45 -6.24 6.86
C ILE A 74 3.25 -6.11 5.92
N VAL A 75 2.83 -4.89 5.58
CA VAL A 75 1.75 -4.68 4.60
C VAL A 75 2.11 -5.27 3.23
N ARG A 76 3.37 -5.14 2.80
CA ARG A 76 3.86 -5.77 1.56
C ARG A 76 3.80 -7.30 1.65
N ALA A 77 4.22 -7.87 2.77
CA ALA A 77 4.19 -9.31 2.98
C ALA A 77 2.76 -9.86 2.91
N VAL A 78 1.78 -9.19 3.51
CA VAL A 78 0.36 -9.60 3.44
C VAL A 78 -0.14 -9.54 2.00
N HIS A 79 0.21 -8.49 1.24
CA HIS A 79 -0.18 -8.39 -0.17
C HIS A 79 0.39 -9.54 -1.01
N LEU A 80 1.69 -9.83 -0.89
CA LEU A 80 2.35 -10.93 -1.62
C LEU A 80 1.73 -12.28 -1.27
N ALA A 81 1.55 -12.56 0.02
CA ALA A 81 0.90 -13.77 0.48
C ALA A 81 -0.52 -13.92 -0.09
N TYR A 82 -1.29 -12.83 -0.13
CA TYR A 82 -2.66 -12.85 -0.65
C TYR A 82 -2.72 -13.14 -2.16
N ILE A 83 -1.90 -12.46 -2.96
CA ILE A 83 -1.93 -12.64 -4.41
C ILE A 83 -1.38 -14.01 -4.82
N ASN A 84 -0.35 -14.52 -4.13
CA ASN A 84 0.18 -15.86 -4.38
C ASN A 84 -0.86 -16.94 -4.05
N GLU A 85 -1.53 -16.79 -2.91
CA GLU A 85 -2.58 -17.73 -2.49
C GLU A 85 -3.75 -17.81 -3.49
N HIS A 86 -4.16 -16.68 -4.05
CA HIS A 86 -5.34 -16.63 -4.95
C HIS A 86 -4.96 -16.62 -6.43
N GLU A 87 -3.68 -16.85 -6.76
CA GLU A 87 -3.14 -16.80 -8.13
C GLU A 87 -3.52 -15.50 -8.86
N ARG A 88 -3.44 -14.37 -8.15
CA ARG A 88 -3.80 -13.06 -8.67
C ARG A 88 -2.58 -12.31 -9.15
N GLU A 89 -2.79 -11.52 -10.20
CA GLU A 89 -1.82 -10.49 -10.57
C GLU A 89 -1.69 -9.44 -9.47
N PRO A 90 -0.51 -8.83 -9.30
CA PRO A 90 -0.34 -7.69 -8.41
C PRO A 90 -1.36 -6.59 -8.73
N PHE A 91 -2.00 -6.04 -7.69
CA PHE A 91 -2.99 -4.98 -7.91
C PHE A 91 -2.31 -3.69 -8.40
N ASN A 92 -2.43 -3.42 -9.70
CA ASN A 92 -1.85 -2.24 -10.35
C ASN A 92 -2.76 -1.00 -10.29
N ALA A 93 -3.99 -1.15 -9.80
CA ALA A 93 -5.01 -0.10 -9.72
C ALA A 93 -5.95 -0.34 -8.52
N ARG A 94 -7.17 0.18 -8.59
CA ARG A 94 -8.20 0.04 -7.56
C ARG A 94 -8.45 -1.45 -7.24
N ILE A 95 -8.29 -1.80 -5.98
CA ILE A 95 -8.50 -3.16 -5.46
C ILE A 95 -10.00 -3.44 -5.32
N PRO A 96 -10.50 -4.61 -5.72
CA PRO A 96 -11.88 -5.03 -5.46
C PRO A 96 -12.22 -4.98 -3.96
N ASN A 97 -13.46 -4.65 -3.62
CA ASN A 97 -13.87 -4.46 -2.23
C ASN A 97 -13.69 -5.72 -1.38
N GLU A 98 -13.88 -6.89 -1.99
CA GLU A 98 -13.80 -8.18 -1.32
C GLU A 98 -12.36 -8.54 -0.96
N ASP A 99 -11.45 -8.45 -1.93
CA ASP A 99 -10.01 -8.65 -1.73
C ASP A 99 -9.46 -7.64 -0.73
N LEU A 100 -9.90 -6.38 -0.84
CA LEU A 100 -9.54 -5.32 0.10
C LEU A 100 -9.95 -5.68 1.52
N ALA A 101 -11.20 -6.14 1.72
CA ALA A 101 -11.66 -6.52 3.06
C ALA A 101 -10.79 -7.64 3.67
N ARG A 102 -10.48 -8.69 2.90
CA ARG A 102 -9.63 -9.81 3.37
C ARG A 102 -8.22 -9.38 3.72
N MET A 103 -7.58 -8.57 2.87
CA MET A 103 -6.25 -8.06 3.15
C MET A 103 -6.23 -7.15 4.39
N LEU A 104 -7.27 -6.34 4.59
CA LEU A 104 -7.40 -5.49 5.77
C LEU A 104 -7.54 -6.32 7.05
N ASP A 105 -8.37 -7.35 7.02
CA ASP A 105 -8.52 -8.25 8.16
C ASP A 105 -7.18 -8.95 8.47
N ALA A 106 -6.45 -9.40 7.45
CA ALA A 106 -5.13 -9.99 7.63
C ALA A 106 -4.14 -9.00 8.26
N ILE A 107 -4.12 -7.73 7.83
CA ILE A 107 -3.27 -6.69 8.41
C ILE A 107 -3.66 -6.42 9.87
N ALA A 108 -4.96 -6.30 10.16
CA ALA A 108 -5.46 -6.07 11.52
C ALA A 108 -5.09 -7.20 12.49
N THR A 109 -4.90 -8.43 11.99
CA THR A 109 -4.43 -9.55 12.81
C THR A 109 -2.93 -9.52 13.13
N GLN A 110 -2.13 -8.69 12.44
CA GLN A 110 -0.69 -8.62 12.64
C GLN A 110 -0.35 -7.94 13.97
N LYS A 111 0.58 -8.54 14.72
CA LYS A 111 0.94 -8.08 16.08
C LYS A 111 1.29 -6.60 16.14
N VAL A 112 2.13 -6.12 15.21
CA VAL A 112 2.64 -4.74 15.20
C VAL A 112 1.54 -3.67 15.12
N PHE A 113 0.43 -3.96 14.43
CA PHE A 113 -0.67 -3.02 14.27
C PHE A 113 -1.55 -2.97 15.51
N ARG A 114 -1.75 -4.12 16.17
CA ARG A 114 -2.50 -4.21 17.43
C ARG A 114 -1.82 -3.49 18.60
N GLU A 115 -0.51 -3.27 18.51
CA GLU A 115 0.29 -2.60 19.55
C GLU A 115 0.38 -1.08 19.36
N LEU A 116 -0.19 -0.52 18.28
CA LEU A 116 -0.24 0.94 18.09
C LEU A 116 -1.13 1.60 19.14
N SER A 117 -0.65 2.72 19.68
CA SER A 117 -1.10 3.23 20.99
C SER A 117 -2.28 4.22 20.94
N ARG A 118 -2.76 4.69 19.77
CA ARG A 118 -3.89 5.64 19.68
C ARG A 118 -4.75 5.56 18.39
N ASN A 119 -6.06 5.82 18.61
CA ASN A 119 -7.22 6.08 17.71
C ASN A 119 -8.09 4.87 17.25
N PRO A 120 -9.42 5.06 17.05
CA PRO A 120 -10.46 4.16 17.54
C PRO A 120 -11.16 3.46 16.37
N GLN A 121 -11.07 2.13 16.27
CA GLN A 121 -11.50 1.38 15.08
C GLN A 121 -12.88 1.80 14.54
N PRO A 122 -12.99 2.04 13.22
CA PRO A 122 -13.74 1.06 12.42
C PRO A 122 -12.83 0.46 11.34
N LEU A 123 -12.48 -0.81 11.54
CA LEU A 123 -11.50 -1.59 10.74
C LEU A 123 -10.21 -0.79 10.45
N GLU A 124 -9.67 -0.23 11.55
CA GLU A 124 -8.61 0.80 11.70
C GLU A 124 -8.20 1.55 10.45
N ALA A 125 -9.26 2.05 9.82
CA ALA A 125 -9.26 2.98 8.74
C ALA A 125 -8.27 2.50 7.66
N TYR A 126 -8.78 1.64 6.74
CA TYR A 126 -7.96 0.94 5.76
C TYR A 126 -6.72 0.35 6.48
N SER A 127 -5.69 -0.02 5.77
CA SER A 127 -4.32 0.11 6.25
C SER A 127 -3.86 1.46 5.68
N TYR A 128 -4.50 2.58 6.09
CA TYR A 128 -4.75 3.79 5.28
C TYR A 128 -3.60 4.28 4.38
N TRP A 129 -3.60 3.95 3.09
CA TRP A 129 -4.44 3.03 2.30
C TRP A 129 -3.60 1.99 1.61
N LEU A 130 -3.57 0.78 2.18
CA LEU A 130 -2.46 -0.13 1.98
C LEU A 130 -1.11 0.64 2.00
N LEU A 131 -1.01 1.65 2.89
CA LEU A 131 -0.06 2.76 3.00
C LEU A 131 0.02 3.63 1.72
N ARG A 132 -0.81 4.70 1.68
CA ARG A 132 -1.14 5.58 0.53
C ARG A 132 -0.97 4.95 -0.87
N ASN A 133 -1.95 4.10 -1.19
CA ASN A 133 -2.31 3.52 -2.49
C ASN A 133 -1.51 2.28 -2.90
N HIS A 134 -1.32 1.33 -1.98
CA HIS A 134 -0.69 0.04 -2.25
C HIS A 134 0.86 0.04 -2.22
N ILE A 135 1.49 0.57 -1.16
CA ILE A 135 2.96 0.68 -0.88
C ILE A 135 3.61 2.06 -1.21
N GLU A 136 2.84 3.13 -1.46
CA GLU A 136 3.26 4.44 -2.06
C GLU A 136 3.39 4.43 -3.61
N GLY A 137 2.43 3.77 -4.30
CA GLY A 137 2.11 3.88 -5.73
C GLY A 137 3.28 3.89 -6.70
N GLN A 138 3.97 2.77 -6.94
CA GLN A 138 5.09 2.69 -7.92
C GLN A 138 6.04 3.93 -7.96
N ARG A 139 6.27 4.66 -6.85
CA ARG A 139 7.18 5.82 -6.86
C ARG A 139 8.62 5.32 -6.98
N ARG A 140 9.37 5.66 -8.03
CA ARG A 140 9.14 6.75 -8.99
C ARG A 140 9.49 6.36 -10.42
N THR A 141 8.50 6.13 -11.28
CA THR A 141 8.58 6.61 -12.66
C THR A 141 8.30 8.12 -12.65
N LYS A 142 9.36 8.92 -12.54
CA LYS A 142 9.36 10.21 -13.23
C LYS A 142 9.52 9.85 -14.72
N PRO A 143 8.70 10.35 -15.68
CA PRO A 143 9.37 10.92 -16.84
C PRO A 143 10.25 12.02 -16.25
N SER A 144 11.56 11.87 -16.36
CA SER A 144 12.47 13.00 -16.10
C SER A 144 11.84 14.23 -16.76
N ARG A 145 11.66 15.31 -15.98
CA ARG A 145 11.25 16.60 -16.54
C ARG A 145 12.03 16.83 -17.82
N SER A 146 11.31 16.98 -18.92
CA SER A 146 11.64 17.82 -20.06
C SER A 146 13.14 17.90 -20.41
N LEU A 147 13.59 17.02 -21.31
CA LEU A 147 14.18 17.56 -22.54
C LEU A 147 12.97 17.99 -23.38
N GLY A 148 12.39 19.16 -23.10
CA GLY A 148 13.09 20.40 -23.33
C GLY A 148 12.95 20.61 -24.82
N ASP A 149 11.88 21.30 -25.21
CA ASP A 149 11.83 22.03 -26.46
C ASP A 149 13.11 22.88 -26.53
N VAL A 150 14.16 22.31 -27.11
CA VAL A 150 15.22 23.11 -27.70
C VAL A 150 14.77 23.33 -29.12
N VAL A 151 13.96 24.39 -29.23
CA VAL A 151 14.22 25.49 -30.15
C VAL A 151 14.76 25.04 -31.50
N THR A 152 13.85 25.00 -32.47
CA THR A 152 14.06 25.53 -33.82
C THR A 152 15.45 26.11 -34.06
N SER A 153 16.25 25.42 -34.85
CA SER A 153 17.31 26.02 -35.63
C SER A 153 17.43 25.23 -36.92
N GLN A 154 16.71 25.67 -37.95
CA GLN A 154 17.23 25.52 -39.30
C GLN A 154 18.68 26.03 -39.32
N PRO A 155 19.53 25.42 -40.14
CA PRO A 155 20.35 26.23 -41.01
C PRO A 155 19.98 25.93 -42.46
N ALA A 156 19.64 27.00 -43.15
CA ALA A 156 19.56 27.03 -44.60
C ALA A 156 20.97 26.99 -45.20
N PHE A 157 21.06 26.34 -46.37
CA PHE A 157 22.07 26.43 -47.43
C PHE A 157 23.46 25.81 -47.25
N GLY A 158 23.84 25.04 -48.29
CA GLY A 158 25.21 24.78 -48.70
C GLY A 158 25.32 23.65 -49.73
N ASN A 159 25.30 23.96 -51.03
CA ASN A 159 25.91 23.14 -52.10
C ASN A 159 27.41 22.91 -51.78
N ILE A 160 28.20 21.94 -52.26
CA ILE A 160 28.40 21.35 -53.60
C ILE A 160 29.19 19.99 -53.45
N PRO A 161 29.75 19.30 -54.49
CA PRO A 161 29.55 17.87 -54.79
C PRO A 161 30.83 17.02 -54.60
N PRO A 162 30.89 15.79 -55.16
CA PRO A 162 31.60 15.60 -56.43
C PRO A 162 30.75 15.02 -57.57
#